data_AF-A0A1F6BUD7-F1
#
_entry.id   AF-A0A1F6BUD7-F1
#
_cell.length_a   1.000
_cell.length_b   1.000
_cell.length_c   1.000
_cell.angle_alpha   90.00
_cell.angle_beta   90.00
_cell.angle_gamma   90.00
#
_symmetry.space_group_name_H-M   'P 1'
#
loop_
_entity.id
_entity.type
_entity.pdbx_description
1 polymer ?
#
loop_
_entity_poly.entity_id
_entity_poly.type
_entity_poly.pdbx_seq_one_letter_code
_entity_poly.pdbx_strand_id
1 'polypeptide(L)'
;MKRFVVLDKRVGQTPLMALEEWKRQNPAYADVPACYAGRLDPMASGKLLMLLGEECKRQDAYRDLDKTYDIEVLLDVGSDTGDVLGIPDYTHRVSVADERLLAEALAKERGAHLRAYPIFSSKTVNGKPLFLHALLGTLADIEIPKHIEKIYNIQLRDSYRISNGELEERVMYLLERVPRTDEPSKRPGEDFRVDVIRTRWKELFTEMSERKFTVLRLKVICASGVYMRSLAGRIGESLHTKALALSIKRTRLGTFTPLWRGVGWWTETY
;
A
#
# COMPACT_ATOMS: atom_id res chain seq x y z
N MET A 1 18.81 -23.63 12.31
CA MET A 1 18.57 -22.28 11.74
C MET A 1 17.09 -21.96 11.83
N LYS A 2 16.71 -20.67 11.89
CA LYS A 2 15.30 -20.25 11.83
C LYS A 2 14.70 -20.62 10.47
N ARG A 3 13.43 -21.05 10.46
CA ARG A 3 12.65 -21.34 9.24
C ARG A 3 12.07 -20.08 8.59
N PHE A 4 11.84 -19.05 9.40
CA PHE A 4 11.30 -17.76 8.97
C PHE A 4 11.78 -16.64 9.92
N VAL A 5 11.57 -15.40 9.49
CA VAL A 5 11.76 -14.20 10.31
C VAL A 5 10.73 -13.14 9.92
N VAL A 6 10.21 -12.40 10.89
CA VAL A 6 9.37 -11.22 10.65
C VAL A 6 10.25 -9.98 10.78
N LEU A 7 10.44 -9.27 9.67
CA LEU A 7 11.19 -8.03 9.61
C LEU A 7 10.25 -6.83 9.82
N ASP A 8 10.75 -5.75 10.43
CA ASP A 8 10.07 -4.46 10.40
C ASP A 8 10.62 -3.62 9.23
N LYS A 9 10.00 -3.77 8.05
CA LYS A 9 10.39 -3.06 6.82
C LYS A 9 10.20 -1.55 7.01
N ARG A 10 11.23 -0.74 6.73
CA ARG A 10 11.13 0.72 6.76
C ARG A 10 10.49 1.27 5.48
N VAL A 11 9.94 2.47 5.58
CA VAL A 11 9.48 3.24 4.41
C VAL A 11 10.67 3.50 3.47
N GLY A 12 10.47 3.34 2.17
CA GLY A 12 11.50 3.46 1.14
C GLY A 12 12.29 2.18 0.88
N GLN A 13 12.25 1.19 1.76
CA GLN A 13 12.92 -0.09 1.48
C GLN A 13 12.09 -0.96 0.55
N THR A 14 12.73 -1.63 -0.41
CA THR A 14 12.14 -2.82 -1.03
C THR A 14 12.17 -4.00 -0.04
N PRO A 15 11.37 -5.07 -0.24
CA PRO A 15 11.50 -6.29 0.55
C PRO A 15 12.92 -6.88 0.52
N LEU A 16 13.62 -6.78 -0.62
CA LEU A 16 14.99 -7.25 -0.77
C LEU A 16 15.96 -6.44 0.10
N MET A 17 15.89 -5.11 0.06
CA MET A 17 16.73 -4.24 0.88
C MET A 17 16.56 -4.49 2.38
N ALA A 18 15.33 -4.76 2.82
CA ALA A 18 15.08 -5.10 4.22
C ALA A 18 15.67 -6.47 4.62
N LEU A 19 15.62 -7.45 3.72
CA LEU A 19 16.25 -8.76 3.92
C LEU A 19 17.77 -8.64 3.97
N GLU A 20 18.38 -7.91 3.04
CA GLU A 20 19.82 -7.71 2.98
C GLU A 20 20.36 -7.01 4.23
N GLU A 21 19.68 -5.96 4.69
CA GLU A 21 19.96 -5.32 5.98
C GLU A 21 19.97 -6.34 7.12
N TRP A 22 18.92 -7.16 7.21
CA TRP A 22 18.80 -8.17 8.25
C TRP A 22 19.92 -9.21 8.17
N LYS A 23 20.29 -9.68 6.97
CA LYS A 23 21.39 -10.62 6.75
C LYS A 23 22.75 -10.05 7.15
N ARG A 24 23.02 -8.76 6.90
CA ARG A 24 24.26 -8.10 7.36
C ARG A 24 24.39 -8.15 8.88
N GLN A 25 23.28 -8.03 9.60
CA GLN A 25 23.22 -8.14 11.06
C GLN A 25 23.20 -9.59 11.56
N ASN A 26 22.97 -10.55 10.66
CA ASN A 26 22.84 -11.99 10.97
C ASN A 26 23.67 -12.81 9.97
N PRO A 27 25.02 -12.71 10.01
CA PRO A 27 25.90 -13.24 8.96
C PRO A 27 25.80 -14.76 8.77
N ALA A 28 25.34 -15.50 9.79
CA ALA A 28 25.01 -16.94 9.67
C ALA A 28 23.93 -17.25 8.60
N TYR A 29 23.20 -16.23 8.11
CA TYR A 29 22.17 -16.35 7.08
C TYR A 29 22.57 -15.68 5.75
N ALA A 30 23.82 -15.23 5.59
CA ALA A 30 24.29 -14.49 4.41
C ALA A 30 23.90 -15.21 3.11
N ASP A 31 24.24 -16.50 3.00
CA ASP A 31 24.00 -17.31 1.80
C ASP A 31 22.71 -18.14 1.86
N VAL A 32 21.92 -17.99 2.92
CA VAL A 32 20.66 -18.74 3.07
C VAL A 32 19.62 -18.18 2.10
N PRO A 33 19.04 -18.99 1.18
CA PRO A 33 17.98 -18.54 0.30
C PRO A 33 16.79 -17.98 1.11
N ALA A 34 16.12 -16.95 0.60
CA ALA A 34 14.99 -16.36 1.29
C ALA A 34 13.95 -15.78 0.32
N CYS A 35 12.67 -15.82 0.71
CA CYS A 35 11.58 -15.20 -0.03
C CYS A 35 10.56 -14.56 0.91
N TYR A 36 9.81 -13.54 0.46
CA TYR A 36 8.78 -12.89 1.27
C TYR A 36 7.44 -13.60 1.16
N ALA A 37 6.63 -13.65 2.21
CA ALA A 37 5.24 -14.12 2.17
C ALA A 37 4.26 -12.96 2.38
N GLY A 38 3.82 -12.37 1.26
CA GLY A 38 3.00 -11.16 1.26
C GLY A 38 3.84 -9.89 1.16
N ARG A 39 4.01 -9.42 -0.08
CA ARG A 39 4.77 -8.21 -0.45
C ARG A 39 4.29 -6.97 0.31
N LEU A 40 5.22 -6.07 0.61
CA LEU A 40 4.94 -4.68 0.96
C LEU A 40 5.55 -3.76 -0.10
N ASP A 41 4.78 -2.78 -0.53
CA ASP A 41 5.25 -1.75 -1.46
C ASP A 41 6.33 -0.87 -0.80
N PRO A 42 7.19 -0.17 -1.57
CA PRO A 42 8.26 0.65 -1.01
C PRO A 42 7.78 1.68 0.02
N MET A 43 6.66 2.37 -0.23
CA MET A 43 6.08 3.33 0.72
C MET A 43 5.50 2.70 1.99
N ALA A 44 5.14 1.41 1.92
CA ALA A 44 4.52 0.74 3.04
C ALA A 44 5.59 0.34 4.06
N SER A 45 5.24 0.21 5.33
CA SER A 45 6.16 -0.19 6.38
C SER A 45 5.59 -1.27 7.28
N GLY A 46 6.40 -1.77 8.21
CA GLY A 46 5.99 -2.71 9.24
C GLY A 46 6.28 -4.16 8.87
N LYS A 47 5.48 -5.07 9.43
CA LYS A 47 5.80 -6.50 9.50
C LYS A 47 5.91 -7.13 8.11
N LEU A 48 7.05 -7.73 7.79
CA LEU A 48 7.34 -8.43 6.55
C LEU A 48 7.82 -9.85 6.88
N LEU A 49 6.98 -10.85 6.61
CA LEU A 49 7.35 -12.25 6.81
C LEU A 49 8.31 -12.70 5.70
N MET A 50 9.48 -13.16 6.10
CA MET A 50 10.51 -13.76 5.25
C MET A 50 10.66 -15.23 5.61
N LEU A 51 10.59 -16.09 4.61
CA LEU A 51 10.87 -17.53 4.72
C LEU A 51 12.33 -17.76 4.36
N LEU A 52 12.96 -18.74 5.02
CA LEU A 52 14.39 -19.00 4.94
C LEU A 52 14.66 -20.45 4.52
N GLY A 53 15.67 -20.66 3.69
CA GLY A 53 16.10 -21.98 3.21
C GLY A 53 14.96 -22.75 2.56
N GLU A 54 14.79 -24.00 2.98
CA GLU A 54 13.76 -24.91 2.46
C GLU A 54 12.32 -24.42 2.69
N GLU A 55 12.08 -23.54 3.68
CA GLU A 55 10.75 -22.99 3.91
C GLU A 55 10.25 -22.14 2.73
N CYS A 56 11.16 -21.61 1.90
CA CYS A 56 10.82 -20.89 0.68
C CYS A 56 9.94 -21.73 -0.26
N LYS A 57 10.09 -23.06 -0.26
CA LYS A 57 9.29 -23.98 -1.09
C LYS A 57 7.84 -24.08 -0.61
N ARG A 58 7.53 -23.61 0.61
CA ARG A 58 6.19 -23.61 1.21
C ARG A 58 5.54 -22.22 1.21
N GLN A 59 6.04 -21.29 0.40
CA GLN A 59 5.59 -19.90 0.37
C GLN A 59 4.07 -19.74 0.26
N ASP A 60 3.40 -20.58 -0.53
CA ASP A 60 1.95 -20.50 -0.74
C ASP A 60 1.15 -20.70 0.56
N ALA A 61 1.64 -21.51 1.50
CA ALA A 61 0.98 -21.71 2.80
C ALA A 61 0.93 -20.44 3.67
N TYR A 62 1.77 -19.43 3.36
CA TYR A 62 1.89 -18.19 4.11
C TYR A 62 1.31 -16.97 3.38
N ARG A 63 0.98 -17.11 2.08
CA ARG A 63 0.46 -15.98 1.28
C ARG A 63 -0.91 -15.51 1.78
N ASP A 64 -1.71 -16.45 2.27
CA ASP A 64 -3.11 -16.24 2.67
C ASP A 64 -3.33 -15.85 4.11
N LEU A 65 -2.26 -15.55 4.86
CA LEU A 65 -2.40 -14.96 6.18
C LEU A 65 -3.28 -13.70 6.13
N ASP A 66 -4.05 -13.44 7.17
CA ASP A 66 -4.73 -12.18 7.38
C ASP A 66 -3.75 -11.10 7.84
N LYS A 67 -4.14 -9.83 7.65
CA LYS A 67 -3.29 -8.68 7.92
C LYS A 67 -4.05 -7.62 8.72
N THR A 68 -3.33 -6.89 9.57
CA THR A 68 -3.78 -5.61 10.12
C THR A 68 -2.92 -4.49 9.55
N TYR A 69 -3.57 -3.42 9.11
CA TYR A 69 -2.93 -2.19 8.65
C TYR A 69 -3.42 -1.00 9.47
N ASP A 70 -2.49 -0.11 9.81
CA ASP A 70 -2.81 1.27 10.14
C ASP A 70 -2.46 2.10 8.89
N ILE A 71 -3.42 2.88 8.40
CA ILE A 71 -3.27 3.69 7.19
C ILE A 71 -3.72 5.12 7.43
N GLU A 72 -3.09 6.06 6.72
CA GLU A 72 -3.57 7.43 6.59
C GLU A 72 -4.11 7.66 5.19
N VAL A 73 -5.33 8.16 5.10
CA VAL A 73 -6.01 8.51 3.85
C VAL A 73 -6.07 10.03 3.74
N LEU A 74 -5.42 10.59 2.73
CA LEU A 74 -5.50 12.01 2.40
C LEU A 74 -6.72 12.25 1.54
N LEU A 75 -7.62 13.13 1.98
CA LEU A 75 -8.79 13.53 1.20
C LEU A 75 -8.46 14.69 0.25
N ASP A 76 -9.27 14.80 -0.80
CA ASP A 76 -9.23 15.78 -1.88
C ASP A 76 -8.05 15.69 -2.85
N VAL A 77 -7.12 14.77 -2.60
CA VAL A 77 -6.00 14.47 -3.48
C VAL A 77 -6.00 12.97 -3.76
N GLY A 78 -5.96 12.61 -5.03
CA GLY A 78 -5.82 11.24 -5.52
C GLY A 78 -4.53 11.09 -6.32
N SER A 79 -4.26 9.88 -6.78
CA SER A 79 -3.19 9.62 -7.74
C SER A 79 -3.49 8.36 -8.55
N ASP A 80 -2.80 8.19 -9.66
CA ASP A 80 -2.96 7.04 -10.55
C ASP A 80 -2.45 5.70 -9.94
N THR A 81 -1.62 5.75 -8.91
CA THR A 81 -1.16 4.58 -8.14
C THR A 81 -1.98 4.33 -6.87
N GLY A 82 -2.85 5.27 -6.49
CA GLY A 82 -3.60 5.27 -5.23
C GLY A 82 -2.77 5.65 -4.00
N ASP A 83 -1.57 6.20 -4.22
CA ASP A 83 -0.64 6.64 -3.18
C ASP A 83 0.23 7.84 -3.58
N VAL A 84 1.09 8.31 -2.66
CA VAL A 84 2.00 9.43 -2.91
C VAL A 84 3.04 9.18 -4.02
N LEU A 85 3.28 7.93 -4.41
CA LEU A 85 4.24 7.53 -5.44
C LEU A 85 3.62 7.54 -6.86
N GLY A 86 2.43 8.10 -7.00
CA GLY A 86 1.74 8.29 -8.28
C GLY A 86 1.70 9.75 -8.70
N ILE A 87 1.25 9.97 -9.93
CA ILE A 87 1.00 11.31 -10.45
C ILE A 87 -0.26 11.83 -9.74
N PRO A 88 -0.17 12.95 -8.99
CA PRO A 88 -1.30 13.45 -8.24
C PRO A 88 -2.36 14.07 -9.16
N ASP A 89 -3.61 13.95 -8.72
CA ASP A 89 -4.79 14.65 -9.21
C ASP A 89 -5.59 15.14 -7.99
N TYR A 90 -6.39 16.19 -8.14
CA TYR A 90 -7.03 16.83 -7.00
C TYR A 90 -8.40 17.41 -7.36
N THR A 91 -9.16 17.78 -6.33
CA THR A 91 -10.39 18.58 -6.49
C THR A 91 -10.24 19.93 -5.80
N HIS A 92 -10.78 21.00 -6.39
CA HIS A 92 -10.85 22.32 -5.74
C HIS A 92 -11.84 22.37 -4.57
N ARG A 93 -12.70 21.34 -4.43
CA ARG A 93 -13.62 21.23 -3.29
C ARG A 93 -12.84 20.80 -2.05
N VAL A 94 -13.12 21.43 -0.92
CA VAL A 94 -12.63 20.99 0.39
C VAL A 94 -13.68 20.05 0.98
N SER A 95 -13.36 18.76 1.09
CA SER A 95 -14.26 17.83 1.74
C SER A 95 -14.32 18.13 3.22
N VAL A 96 -15.53 18.43 3.70
CA VAL A 96 -15.85 18.35 5.11
C VAL A 96 -16.16 16.89 5.40
N ALA A 97 -15.43 16.28 6.33
CA ALA A 97 -15.69 14.91 6.73
C ALA A 97 -17.02 14.84 7.50
N ASP A 98 -18.13 14.76 6.76
CA ASP A 98 -19.42 14.40 7.32
C ASP A 98 -19.28 13.02 7.97
N GLU A 99 -19.40 12.97 9.30
CA GLU A 99 -19.18 11.75 10.07
C GLU A 99 -20.13 10.63 9.65
N ARG A 100 -21.37 10.96 9.28
CA ARG A 100 -22.36 9.96 8.83
C ARG A 100 -21.96 9.41 7.47
N LEU A 101 -21.61 10.28 6.52
CA LEU A 101 -21.18 9.85 5.19
C LEU A 101 -19.89 9.01 5.27
N LEU A 102 -18.96 9.40 6.14
CA LEU A 102 -17.75 8.63 6.39
C LEU A 102 -18.06 7.27 7.03
N ALA A 103 -18.94 7.22 8.04
CA ALA A 103 -19.34 5.95 8.64
C ALA A 103 -19.99 5.00 7.63
N GLU A 104 -20.83 5.53 6.73
CA GLU A 104 -21.45 4.77 5.63
C GLU A 104 -20.40 4.30 4.61
N ALA A 105 -19.47 5.16 4.21
CA ALA A 105 -18.38 4.82 3.29
C ALA A 105 -17.51 3.68 3.86
N LEU A 106 -17.12 3.76 5.13
CA LEU A 106 -16.35 2.70 5.79
C LEU A 106 -17.17 1.42 5.97
N ALA A 107 -18.48 1.52 6.23
CA ALA A 107 -19.33 0.34 6.36
C ALA A 107 -19.47 -0.44 5.06
N LYS A 108 -19.56 0.24 3.91
CA LYS A 108 -19.65 -0.38 2.57
C LYS A 108 -18.43 -1.22 2.20
N GLU A 109 -17.25 -0.88 2.73
CA GLU A 109 -16.02 -1.61 2.46
C GLU A 109 -15.89 -2.91 3.26
N ARG A 110 -16.68 -3.10 4.33
CA ARG A 110 -16.68 -4.36 5.10
C ARG A 110 -17.28 -5.50 4.29
N GLY A 111 -16.82 -6.72 4.59
CA GLY A 111 -17.27 -7.92 3.90
C GLY A 111 -16.38 -8.29 2.71
N ALA A 112 -16.89 -9.17 1.85
CA ALA A 112 -16.19 -9.69 0.69
C ALA A 112 -16.69 -9.00 -0.58
N HIS A 113 -15.76 -8.52 -1.40
CA HIS A 113 -16.05 -7.77 -2.63
C HIS A 113 -15.22 -8.31 -3.78
N LEU A 114 -15.84 -8.51 -4.94
CA LEU A 114 -15.12 -8.81 -6.18
C LEU A 114 -14.54 -7.49 -6.73
N ARG A 115 -13.22 -7.37 -6.76
CA ARG A 115 -12.50 -6.16 -7.19
C ARG A 115 -11.52 -6.49 -8.31
N ALA A 116 -11.31 -5.53 -9.21
CA ALA A 116 -10.21 -5.63 -10.18
C ALA A 116 -8.87 -5.43 -9.47
N TYR A 117 -7.83 -6.10 -9.94
CA TYR A 117 -6.48 -5.80 -9.49
C TYR A 117 -6.10 -4.36 -9.86
N PRO A 118 -5.42 -3.61 -8.98
CA PRO A 118 -4.94 -2.29 -9.35
C PRO A 118 -3.89 -2.39 -10.45
N ILE A 119 -3.92 -1.43 -11.38
CA ILE A 119 -3.02 -1.33 -12.52
C ILE A 119 -1.56 -1.33 -12.06
N PHE A 120 -1.21 -0.52 -11.06
CA PHE A 120 0.11 -0.52 -10.45
C PHE A 120 0.23 -1.62 -9.39
N SER A 121 0.29 -2.88 -9.84
CA SER A 121 0.49 -4.06 -8.99
C SER A 121 1.37 -5.12 -9.66
N SER A 122 1.91 -6.03 -8.84
CA SER A 122 2.71 -7.17 -9.32
C SER A 122 1.87 -8.35 -9.82
N LYS A 123 0.55 -8.19 -10.00
CA LYS A 123 -0.27 -9.25 -10.58
C LYS A 123 0.17 -9.48 -12.02
N THR A 124 0.53 -10.70 -12.36
CA THR A 124 0.98 -11.07 -13.71
C THR A 124 -0.20 -11.44 -14.59
N VAL A 125 -0.22 -10.90 -15.80
CA VAL A 125 -1.14 -11.24 -16.90
C VAL A 125 -0.27 -11.46 -18.14
N ASN A 126 -0.50 -12.54 -18.90
CA ASN A 126 0.26 -12.85 -20.12
C ASN A 126 1.80 -12.76 -19.93
N GLY A 127 2.31 -13.23 -18.79
CA GLY A 127 3.74 -13.25 -18.48
C GLY A 127 4.35 -11.91 -18.02
N LYS A 128 3.58 -10.82 -17.96
CA LYS A 128 4.06 -9.50 -17.51
C LYS A 128 3.23 -8.96 -16.32
N PRO A 129 3.84 -8.30 -15.33
CA PRO A 129 3.09 -7.61 -14.27
C PRO A 129 2.20 -6.47 -14.81
N LEU A 130 1.05 -6.22 -14.19
CA LEU A 130 0.13 -5.14 -14.58
C LEU A 130 0.81 -3.76 -14.59
N PHE A 131 1.70 -3.47 -13.64
CA PHE A 131 2.42 -2.19 -13.66
C PHE A 131 3.30 -2.04 -14.92
N LEU A 132 3.87 -3.13 -15.41
CA LEU A 132 4.69 -3.11 -16.63
C LEU A 132 3.81 -2.94 -17.86
N HIS A 133 2.62 -3.54 -17.89
CA HIS A 133 1.64 -3.26 -18.94
C HIS A 133 1.25 -1.78 -18.99
N ALA A 134 1.06 -1.14 -17.84
CA ALA A 134 0.76 0.28 -17.73
C ALA A 134 1.89 1.15 -18.30
N LEU A 135 3.13 0.87 -17.91
CA LEU A 135 4.31 1.60 -18.37
C LEU A 135 4.58 1.41 -19.87
N LEU A 136 4.22 0.24 -20.42
CA LEU A 136 4.36 -0.07 -21.85
C LEU A 136 3.15 0.38 -22.69
N GLY A 137 2.09 0.92 -22.08
CA GLY A 137 0.86 1.32 -22.79
C GLY A 137 0.05 0.15 -23.36
N THR A 138 0.23 -1.07 -22.83
CA THR A 138 -0.38 -2.32 -23.34
C THR A 138 -1.58 -2.80 -22.51
N LEU A 139 -2.19 -1.91 -21.71
CA LEU A 139 -3.36 -2.26 -20.89
C LEU A 139 -4.61 -2.55 -21.72
N ALA A 140 -4.75 -1.92 -22.88
CA ALA A 140 -5.90 -2.15 -23.78
C ALA A 140 -5.92 -3.57 -24.38
N ASP A 141 -4.76 -4.25 -24.38
CA ASP A 141 -4.58 -5.58 -24.98
C ASP A 141 -4.86 -6.72 -23.98
N ILE A 142 -5.21 -6.40 -22.73
CA ILE A 142 -5.40 -7.39 -21.67
C ILE A 142 -6.69 -7.15 -20.89
N GLU A 143 -7.27 -8.23 -20.39
CA GLU A 143 -8.32 -8.14 -19.38
C GLU A 143 -7.68 -8.03 -18.00
N ILE A 144 -8.07 -7.00 -17.24
CA ILE A 144 -7.60 -6.84 -15.85
C ILE A 144 -8.33 -7.88 -14.99
N PRO A 145 -7.60 -8.84 -14.39
CA PRO A 145 -8.22 -9.88 -13.59
C PRO A 145 -8.93 -9.30 -12.37
N LYS A 146 -9.85 -10.07 -11.79
CA LYS A 146 -10.54 -9.75 -10.54
C LYS A 146 -10.19 -10.77 -9.46
N HIS A 147 -10.29 -10.35 -8.21
CA HIS A 147 -10.15 -11.20 -7.03
C HIS A 147 -11.10 -10.76 -5.93
N ILE A 148 -11.28 -11.62 -4.93
CA ILE A 148 -12.08 -11.30 -3.76
C ILE A 148 -11.19 -10.56 -2.75
N GLU A 149 -11.55 -9.33 -2.43
CA GLU A 149 -11.03 -8.61 -1.26
C GLU A 149 -11.98 -8.81 -0.09
N LYS A 150 -11.47 -9.20 1.08
CA LYS A 150 -12.29 -9.32 2.30
C LYS A 150 -11.76 -8.43 3.41
N ILE A 151 -12.57 -7.47 3.85
CA ILE A 151 -12.29 -6.63 5.02
C ILE A 151 -13.17 -7.10 6.17
N TYR A 152 -12.54 -7.62 7.22
CA TYR A 152 -13.23 -8.05 8.42
C TYR A 152 -13.66 -6.87 9.28
N ASN A 153 -12.80 -5.85 9.37
CA ASN A 153 -13.06 -4.65 10.15
C ASN A 153 -12.30 -3.46 9.57
N ILE A 154 -12.93 -2.29 9.65
CA ILE A 154 -12.35 -0.99 9.30
C ILE A 154 -12.90 0.05 10.27
N GLN A 155 -12.01 0.81 10.89
CA GLN A 155 -12.34 1.76 11.95
C GLN A 155 -11.56 3.05 11.75
N LEU A 156 -12.28 4.18 11.82
CA LEU A 156 -11.66 5.49 12.04
C LEU A 156 -11.09 5.52 13.47
N ARG A 157 -9.83 5.92 13.58
CA ARG A 157 -9.15 6.15 14.86
C ARG A 157 -9.24 7.61 15.25
N ASP A 158 -8.81 8.48 14.36
CA ASP A 158 -8.92 9.91 14.46
C ASP A 158 -8.87 10.52 13.05
N SER A 159 -9.04 11.83 12.98
CA SER A 159 -8.74 12.61 11.79
C SER A 159 -8.06 13.90 12.20
N TYR A 160 -7.20 14.43 11.33
CA TYR A 160 -6.53 15.69 11.57
C TYR A 160 -6.43 16.53 10.30
N ARG A 161 -6.16 17.82 10.47
CA ARG A 161 -5.91 18.76 9.36
C ARG A 161 -4.41 18.97 9.22
N ILE A 162 -3.92 18.95 7.99
CA ILE A 162 -2.52 19.23 7.64
C ILE A 162 -2.46 20.42 6.71
N SER A 163 -1.53 21.35 6.93
CA SER A 163 -1.31 22.47 6.02
C SER A 163 -0.64 22.01 4.72
N ASN A 164 -0.71 22.84 3.68
CA ASN A 164 -0.03 22.60 2.42
C ASN A 164 1.49 22.38 2.62
N GLY A 165 2.16 23.25 3.39
CA GLY A 165 3.60 23.13 3.66
C GLY A 165 3.98 21.85 4.40
N GLU A 166 3.25 21.47 5.45
CA GLU A 166 3.51 20.21 6.19
C GLU A 166 3.27 18.98 5.30
N LEU A 167 2.25 19.03 4.43
CA LEU A 167 1.99 17.96 3.49
C LEU A 167 3.09 17.86 2.42
N GLU A 168 3.56 19.00 1.92
CA GLU A 168 4.68 19.07 0.97
C GLU A 168 5.94 18.44 1.55
N GLU A 169 6.38 18.86 2.74
CA GLU A 169 7.55 18.29 3.41
C GLU A 169 7.43 16.76 3.52
N ARG A 170 6.26 16.28 3.92
CA ARG A 170 5.99 14.86 4.08
C ARG A 170 6.02 14.09 2.76
N VAL A 171 5.39 14.63 1.72
CA VAL A 171 5.36 13.98 0.40
C VAL A 171 6.76 13.96 -0.21
N MET A 172 7.50 15.07 -0.15
CA MET A 172 8.86 15.15 -0.67
C MET A 172 9.80 14.18 0.06
N TYR A 173 9.69 14.09 1.40
CA TYR A 173 10.42 13.11 2.20
C TYR A 173 10.19 11.66 1.73
N LEU A 174 8.96 11.31 1.35
CA LEU A 174 8.60 9.99 0.85
C LEU A 174 9.15 9.75 -0.56
N LEU A 175 9.04 10.73 -1.45
CA LEU A 175 9.54 10.67 -2.83
C LEU A 175 11.07 10.61 -2.90
N GLU A 176 11.79 11.13 -1.92
CA GLU A 176 13.25 11.03 -1.80
C GLU A 176 13.73 9.64 -1.39
N ARG A 177 12.88 8.86 -0.71
CA ARG A 177 13.22 7.53 -0.18
C ARG A 177 12.82 6.39 -1.09
N VAL A 178 12.17 6.68 -2.22
CA VAL A 178 11.89 5.65 -3.23
C VAL A 178 13.23 5.20 -3.81
N PRO A 179 13.55 3.90 -3.75
CA PRO A 179 14.81 3.41 -4.26
C PRO A 179 14.78 3.55 -5.78
N ARG A 180 15.75 4.30 -6.32
CA ARG A 180 16.03 4.33 -7.76
C ARG A 180 16.71 3.02 -8.13
N THR A 181 16.34 2.45 -9.26
CA THR A 181 16.94 1.20 -9.75
C THR A 181 17.60 1.48 -11.08
N ASP A 182 18.87 1.14 -11.15
CA ASP A 182 19.79 1.27 -12.27
C ASP A 182 19.94 -0.05 -13.05
N GLU A 183 19.09 -1.04 -12.75
CA GLU A 183 19.11 -2.35 -13.40
C GLU A 183 18.58 -2.28 -14.85
N PRO A 184 19.37 -2.73 -15.85
CA PRO A 184 18.97 -2.73 -17.25
C PRO A 184 17.68 -3.49 -17.56
N SER A 185 17.36 -4.54 -16.80
CA SER A 185 16.11 -5.32 -16.93
C SER A 185 14.86 -4.54 -16.50
N LYS A 186 15.03 -3.40 -15.83
CA LYS A 186 13.99 -2.46 -15.40
C LYS A 186 13.98 -1.17 -16.23
N ARG A 187 14.70 -1.14 -17.36
CA ARG A 187 14.71 -0.05 -18.35
C ARG A 187 13.32 0.45 -18.77
N PRO A 188 12.31 -0.42 -19.00
CA PRO A 188 10.95 0.07 -19.13
C PRO A 188 10.44 0.56 -17.77
N GLY A 189 10.50 1.87 -17.53
CA GLY A 189 10.22 2.48 -16.23
C GLY A 189 11.44 2.71 -15.35
N GLU A 190 12.61 2.99 -15.96
CA GLU A 190 13.91 3.16 -15.28
C GLU A 190 13.89 4.15 -14.09
N ASP A 191 13.06 5.20 -14.14
CA ASP A 191 12.82 6.09 -12.99
C ASP A 191 11.43 5.93 -12.33
N PHE A 192 10.57 5.00 -12.80
CA PHE A 192 9.17 4.85 -12.35
C PHE A 192 8.32 6.14 -12.40
N ARG A 193 8.65 7.06 -13.31
CA ARG A 193 8.07 8.42 -13.45
C ARG A 193 8.39 9.34 -12.27
N VAL A 194 9.42 9.05 -11.47
CA VAL A 194 9.74 9.80 -10.24
C VAL A 194 9.91 11.30 -10.52
N ASP A 195 10.60 11.69 -11.59
CA ASP A 195 10.82 13.11 -11.87
C ASP A 195 9.51 13.81 -12.29
N VAL A 196 8.67 13.15 -13.09
CA VAL A 196 7.32 13.64 -13.45
C VAL A 196 6.46 13.74 -12.20
N ILE A 197 6.40 12.71 -11.37
CA ILE A 197 5.64 12.67 -10.12
C ILE A 197 6.04 13.84 -9.21
N ARG A 198 7.35 14.05 -8.99
CA ARG A 198 7.87 15.16 -8.18
C ARG A 198 7.44 16.51 -8.73
N THR A 199 7.52 16.69 -10.04
CA THR A 199 7.13 17.94 -10.70
C THR A 199 5.64 18.22 -10.50
N ARG A 200 4.79 17.22 -10.73
CA ARG A 200 3.33 17.32 -10.56
C ARG A 200 2.91 17.57 -9.11
N TRP A 201 3.63 17.01 -8.14
CA TRP A 201 3.41 17.34 -6.72
C TRP A 201 3.78 18.79 -6.41
N LYS A 202 4.92 19.30 -6.90
CA LYS A 202 5.30 20.71 -6.72
C LYS A 202 4.30 21.69 -7.33
N GLU A 203 3.78 21.36 -8.51
CA GLU A 203 2.71 22.13 -9.16
C GLU A 203 1.47 22.19 -8.25
N LEU A 204 1.00 21.04 -7.74
CA LEU A 204 -0.15 20.97 -6.82
C LEU A 204 0.08 21.85 -5.57
N PHE A 205 1.24 21.75 -4.93
CA PHE A 205 1.53 22.54 -3.72
C PHE A 205 1.62 24.03 -3.99
N THR A 206 2.07 24.42 -5.19
CA THR A 206 2.08 25.84 -5.61
C THR A 206 0.66 26.35 -5.83
N GLU A 207 -0.19 25.57 -6.50
CA GLU A 207 -1.58 25.93 -6.80
C GLU A 207 -2.48 25.96 -5.56
N MET A 208 -2.11 25.23 -4.49
CA MET A 208 -2.89 25.08 -3.25
C MET A 208 -2.22 25.66 -2.00
N SER A 209 -1.39 26.70 -2.16
CA SER A 209 -0.52 27.23 -1.09
C SER A 209 -1.23 27.48 0.25
N GLU A 210 -2.46 28.00 0.23
CA GLU A 210 -3.25 28.34 1.44
C GLU A 210 -4.14 27.20 1.96
N ARG A 211 -4.13 26.04 1.30
CA ARG A 211 -5.06 24.96 1.59
C ARG A 211 -4.66 24.17 2.84
N LYS A 212 -5.69 23.72 3.57
CA LYS A 212 -5.57 22.64 4.56
C LYS A 212 -6.31 21.40 4.08
N PHE A 213 -5.67 20.24 4.25
CA PHE A 213 -6.20 18.95 3.85
C PHE A 213 -6.66 18.16 5.06
N THR A 214 -7.63 17.27 4.87
CA THR A 214 -8.07 16.33 5.92
C THR A 214 -7.37 15.00 5.72
N VAL A 215 -6.82 14.45 6.80
CA VAL A 215 -6.24 13.11 6.84
C VAL A 215 -7.03 12.25 7.80
N LEU A 216 -7.46 11.08 7.35
CA LEU A 216 -8.15 10.08 8.15
C LEU A 216 -7.17 9.00 8.59
N ARG A 217 -7.10 8.69 9.89
CA ARG A 217 -6.34 7.52 10.39
C ARG A 217 -7.26 6.34 10.55
N LEU A 218 -7.00 5.29 9.78
CA LEU A 218 -7.84 4.09 9.77
C LEU A 218 -7.03 2.88 10.25
N LYS A 219 -7.69 2.02 11.01
CA LYS A 219 -7.23 0.64 11.25
C LYS A 219 -8.07 -0.32 10.44
N VAL A 220 -7.42 -1.20 9.68
CA VAL A 220 -8.04 -2.16 8.78
C VAL A 220 -7.57 -3.56 9.13
N ILE A 221 -8.51 -4.49 9.34
CA ILE A 221 -8.25 -5.92 9.48
C ILE A 221 -8.86 -6.62 8.27
N CYS A 222 -8.03 -7.32 7.50
CA CYS A 222 -8.42 -7.87 6.21
C CYS A 222 -7.73 -9.19 5.89
N ALA A 223 -8.27 -9.91 4.91
CA ALA A 223 -7.64 -11.08 4.32
C ALA A 223 -6.42 -10.70 3.47
N SER A 224 -5.73 -11.71 2.93
CA SER A 224 -4.73 -11.51 1.89
C SER A 224 -5.33 -10.83 0.65
N GLY A 225 -4.50 -10.11 -0.10
CA GLY A 225 -4.90 -9.53 -1.38
C GLY A 225 -5.71 -8.22 -1.32
N VAL A 226 -6.00 -7.65 -0.14
CA VAL A 226 -6.65 -6.33 -0.07
C VAL A 226 -5.62 -5.21 -0.29
N TYR A 227 -5.87 -4.37 -1.29
CA TYR A 227 -4.97 -3.26 -1.64
C TYR A 227 -5.35 -1.97 -0.90
N MET A 228 -4.57 -1.60 0.12
CA MET A 228 -4.83 -0.38 0.93
C MET A 228 -4.83 0.92 0.10
N ARG A 229 -4.05 0.96 -0.98
CA ARG A 229 -4.02 2.08 -1.95
C ARG A 229 -5.36 2.24 -2.66
N SER A 230 -5.90 1.13 -3.15
CA SER A 230 -7.21 1.08 -3.79
C SER A 230 -8.34 1.39 -2.78
N LEU A 231 -8.23 0.89 -1.55
CA LEU A 231 -9.18 1.21 -0.48
C LEU A 231 -9.23 2.73 -0.22
N ALA A 232 -8.09 3.41 -0.15
CA ALA A 232 -8.04 4.86 0.02
C ALA A 232 -8.82 5.60 -1.09
N GLY A 233 -8.57 5.23 -2.36
CA GLY A 233 -9.30 5.80 -3.51
C GLY A 233 -10.81 5.58 -3.42
N ARG A 234 -11.26 4.36 -3.10
CA ARG A 234 -12.69 4.02 -2.95
C ARG A 234 -13.38 4.78 -1.81
N ILE A 235 -12.65 5.06 -0.72
CA ILE A 235 -13.15 5.92 0.35
C ILE A 235 -13.38 7.33 -0.18
N GLY A 236 -12.43 7.88 -0.95
CA GLY A 236 -12.60 9.17 -1.63
C GLY A 236 -13.84 9.18 -2.54
N GLU A 237 -13.97 8.19 -3.42
CA GLU A 237 -15.12 8.05 -4.33
C GLU A 237 -16.46 8.01 -3.58
N SER A 238 -16.52 7.23 -2.48
CA SER A 238 -17.72 7.13 -1.63
C SER A 238 -18.07 8.44 -0.91
N LEU A 239 -17.07 9.29 -0.68
CA LEU A 239 -17.20 10.62 -0.12
C LEU A 239 -17.38 11.70 -1.21
N HIS A 240 -17.53 11.31 -2.48
CA HIS A 240 -17.65 12.21 -3.62
C HIS A 240 -16.44 13.16 -3.79
N THR A 241 -15.24 12.68 -3.47
CA THR A 241 -13.97 13.39 -3.62
C THR A 241 -12.87 12.45 -4.18
N LYS A 242 -11.64 12.97 -4.27
CA LYS A 242 -10.43 12.19 -4.51
C LYS A 242 -9.81 11.79 -3.18
N ALA A 243 -9.12 10.67 -3.14
CA ALA A 243 -8.33 10.29 -1.99
C ALA A 243 -7.17 9.37 -2.38
N LEU A 244 -6.11 9.38 -1.58
CA LEU A 244 -4.96 8.49 -1.71
C LEU A 244 -4.44 8.03 -0.36
N ALA A 245 -3.66 6.95 -0.35
CA ALA A 245 -2.94 6.52 0.84
C ALA A 245 -1.71 7.40 1.07
N LEU A 246 -1.70 8.15 2.18
CA LEU A 246 -0.57 8.97 2.62
C LEU A 246 0.46 8.13 3.40
N SER A 247 -0.01 7.12 4.14
CA SER A 247 0.86 6.15 4.80
C SER A 247 0.19 4.79 4.91
N ILE A 248 1.00 3.73 4.89
CA ILE A 248 0.54 2.34 5.05
C ILE A 248 1.52 1.63 5.98
N LYS A 249 1.05 1.15 7.12
CA LYS A 249 1.84 0.35 8.06
C LYS A 249 1.15 -0.96 8.35
N ARG A 250 1.75 -2.09 7.95
CA ARG A 250 1.29 -3.41 8.33
C ARG A 250 1.73 -3.71 9.76
N THR A 251 0.79 -3.75 10.69
CA THR A 251 1.06 -3.93 12.12
C THR A 251 0.93 -5.38 12.60
N ARG A 252 0.24 -6.22 11.83
CA ARG A 252 0.04 -7.64 12.17
C ARG A 252 -0.05 -8.54 10.94
N LEU A 253 0.42 -9.77 11.11
CA LEU A 253 0.27 -10.92 10.22
C LEU A 253 -0.23 -12.09 11.06
N GLY A 254 -0.99 -13.02 10.48
CA GLY A 254 -1.44 -14.23 11.16
C GLY A 254 -2.79 -14.69 10.64
N THR A 255 -3.50 -15.49 11.41
CA THR A 255 -4.90 -15.85 11.13
C THR A 255 -5.81 -15.07 12.06
N PHE A 256 -6.79 -14.36 11.48
CA PHE A 256 -7.81 -13.63 12.22
C PHE A 256 -9.07 -14.46 12.33
N THR A 257 -9.50 -14.74 13.55
CA THR A 257 -10.78 -15.40 13.81
C THR A 257 -11.82 -14.34 14.18
N PRO A 258 -12.75 -13.99 13.26
CA PRO A 258 -13.73 -12.96 13.53
C PRO A 258 -14.76 -13.43 14.57
N LEU A 259 -15.09 -12.53 15.48
CA LEU A 259 -16.24 -12.56 16.38
C LEU A 259 -17.27 -11.52 15.92
N TRP A 260 -18.27 -11.28 16.76
CA TRP A 260 -19.30 -10.27 16.55
C TRP A 260 -18.71 -8.87 16.30
N ARG A 261 -19.24 -8.17 15.27
CA ARG A 261 -18.96 -6.76 14.94
C ARG A 261 -17.47 -6.38 14.80
N GLY A 262 -16.67 -7.22 14.13
CA GLY A 262 -15.28 -6.89 13.77
C GLY A 262 -14.29 -6.95 14.94
N VAL A 263 -14.74 -7.42 16.09
CA VAL A 263 -13.89 -7.95 17.17
C VAL A 263 -13.46 -9.37 16.76
N GLY A 264 -12.32 -9.83 17.26
CA GLY A 264 -11.82 -11.19 16.99
C GLY A 264 -10.47 -11.38 17.65
N TRP A 265 -9.98 -12.61 17.66
CA TRP A 265 -8.62 -12.91 18.14
C TRP A 265 -7.69 -13.24 16.97
N TRP A 266 -6.40 -13.12 17.24
CA TRP A 266 -5.34 -13.41 16.30
C TRP A 266 -4.56 -14.61 16.76
N THR A 267 -4.24 -15.49 15.81
CA THR A 267 -3.28 -16.57 16.01
C THR A 267 -2.10 -16.30 15.09
N GLU A 268 -0.89 -16.23 15.63
CA GLU A 268 0.32 -16.19 14.81
C GLU A 268 0.60 -17.62 14.33
N THR A 269 0.31 -17.88 13.06
CA THR A 269 0.35 -19.20 12.43
C THR A 269 1.63 -19.44 11.62
N TYR A 270 2.68 -18.68 11.89
CA TYR A 270 4.00 -18.81 11.25
C TYR A 270 5.06 -19.25 12.24
#